data_AF-A0A1C6RSM8-F1
#
_entry.id   AF-A0A1C6RSM8-F1
#
_cell.length_a   1.000
_cell.length_b   1.000
_cell.length_c   1.000
_cell.angle_alpha   90.00
_cell.angle_beta   90.00
_cell.angle_gamma   90.00
#
_symmetry.space_group_name_H-M   'P 1'
#
loop_
_entity.id
_entity.type
_entity.pdbx_description
1 polymer ?
#
loop_
_entity_poly.entity_id
_entity_poly.type
_entity_poly.pdbx_seq_one_letter_code
_entity_poly.pdbx_strand_id
1 'polypeptide(L)'
;MAARGAGTAMPPLLLDDEEAVAVAVGLCTAAGGTIAGIEETSTRALAKLEQVLPARLRHRVNALQAYTEPVPADRPGPTVDPRVLTVLAAACRDQERLRFDYRGHDGSASVRAVEPHRLVSWGRRWYLVAWDVDRDDWRTFRVDRITPRTPTGPRFPHREPPEGGAAAYVARGVSAAAWRYQARVVVHAPAEVVTERINPAVGVVEAVDEGTCVLDTGADSVHTLAVYLGMLDLDFEVTDPPELVAHLRTLTTRYARAVQVPTG
;
A
#
# COMPACT_ATOMS: atom_id res chain seq x y z
N MET A 1 44.74 -1.77 18.57
CA MET A 1 45.18 -0.99 17.40
C MET A 1 44.54 -1.58 16.16
N ALA A 2 43.86 -0.74 15.38
CA ALA A 2 43.35 -0.92 14.02
C ALA A 2 42.21 -1.94 13.72
N ALA A 3 41.10 -1.36 13.30
CA ALA A 3 39.93 -1.96 12.65
C ALA A 3 40.08 -2.04 11.12
N ARG A 4 39.18 -2.83 10.49
CA ARG A 4 38.42 -2.61 9.23
C ARG A 4 38.55 -3.70 8.18
N GLY A 5 37.39 -4.25 7.80
CA GLY A 5 37.23 -5.08 6.61
C GLY A 5 35.87 -5.78 6.48
N ALA A 6 34.76 -5.24 6.98
CA ALA A 6 33.42 -5.73 6.61
C ALA A 6 32.86 -4.76 5.56
N GLY A 7 32.70 -5.20 4.30
CA GLY A 7 32.19 -4.23 3.32
C GLY A 7 31.96 -4.63 1.86
N THR A 8 32.18 -5.88 1.43
CA THR A 8 31.90 -6.22 0.00
C THR A 8 31.15 -7.52 -0.23
N ALA A 9 31.16 -8.45 0.71
CA ALA A 9 30.43 -9.71 0.60
C ALA A 9 29.80 -10.10 1.94
N MET A 10 28.58 -10.64 1.87
CA MET A 10 27.94 -11.28 3.01
C MET A 10 28.73 -12.55 3.37
N PRO A 11 29.05 -12.79 4.65
CA PRO A 11 29.67 -14.05 5.07
C PRO A 11 28.76 -15.24 4.71
N PRO A 12 29.31 -16.44 4.51
CA PRO A 12 28.51 -17.61 4.18
C PRO A 12 27.44 -17.83 5.25
N LEU A 13 26.17 -17.81 4.83
CA LEU A 13 25.03 -18.13 5.68
C LEU A 13 24.85 -19.64 5.72
N LEU A 14 24.85 -20.21 6.91
CA LEU A 14 24.38 -21.56 7.13
C LEU A 14 22.87 -21.47 7.29
N LEU A 15 22.13 -22.05 6.34
CA LEU A 15 20.68 -22.19 6.40
C LEU A 15 20.36 -23.65 6.61
N ASP A 16 19.44 -23.95 7.51
CA ASP A 16 18.83 -25.27 7.55
C ASP A 16 17.84 -25.46 6.39
N ASP A 17 17.27 -26.66 6.29
CA ASP A 17 16.36 -27.01 5.21
C ASP A 17 15.09 -26.16 5.18
N GLU A 18 14.56 -25.74 6.33
CA GLU A 18 13.34 -24.95 6.44
C GLU A 18 13.61 -23.48 6.14
N GLU A 19 14.71 -22.94 6.68
CA GLU A 19 15.19 -21.59 6.41
C GLU A 19 15.48 -21.39 4.91
N ALA A 20 16.14 -22.37 4.28
CA ALA A 20 16.45 -22.34 2.86
C ALA A 20 15.19 -22.32 1.98
N VAL A 21 14.18 -23.13 2.34
CA VAL A 21 12.88 -23.13 1.65
C VAL A 21 12.16 -21.80 1.88
N ALA A 22 12.14 -21.27 3.10
CA ALA A 22 11.49 -19.99 3.41
C ALA A 22 12.09 -18.82 2.61
N VAL A 23 13.42 -18.76 2.48
CA VAL A 23 14.11 -17.77 1.65
C VAL A 23 13.74 -17.93 0.18
N ALA A 24 13.73 -19.16 -0.34
CA ALA A 24 13.36 -19.43 -1.73
C ALA A 24 11.91 -19.01 -2.04
N VAL A 25 10.97 -19.34 -1.17
CA VAL A 25 9.56 -18.91 -1.27
C VAL A 25 9.47 -17.39 -1.24
N GLY A 26 10.14 -16.74 -0.29
CA GLY A 26 10.16 -15.28 -0.17
C GLY A 26 10.68 -14.59 -1.43
N LEU A 27 11.73 -15.13 -2.06
CA LEU A 27 12.28 -14.63 -3.32
C LEU A 27 11.30 -14.83 -4.50
N CYS A 28 10.62 -15.99 -4.56
CA CYS A 28 9.58 -16.24 -5.58
C CYS A 28 8.41 -15.26 -5.45
N THR A 29 7.96 -14.99 -4.22
CA THR A 29 6.88 -14.02 -3.96
C THR A 29 7.33 -12.58 -4.21
N ALA A 30 8.57 -12.24 -3.84
CA ALA A 30 9.13 -10.92 -4.07
C ALA A 30 9.29 -10.58 -5.56
N ALA A 31 9.48 -11.61 -6.41
CA ALA A 31 9.49 -11.43 -7.86
C ALA A 31 8.17 -10.89 -8.42
N GLY A 32 7.02 -11.17 -7.78
CA GLY A 32 5.71 -10.59 -8.11
C GLY A 32 5.33 -9.33 -7.33
N GLY A 33 6.27 -8.77 -6.56
CA GLY A 33 6.02 -7.70 -5.59
C GLY A 33 5.89 -6.29 -6.19
N THR A 34 5.78 -5.29 -5.30
CA THR A 34 5.53 -3.88 -5.68
C THR A 34 6.80 -3.01 -5.62
N ILE A 35 7.98 -3.62 -5.47
CA ILE A 35 9.24 -2.90 -5.35
C ILE A 35 9.99 -3.03 -6.68
N ALA A 36 10.27 -1.89 -7.33
CA ALA A 36 10.95 -1.87 -8.62
C ALA A 36 12.34 -2.49 -8.53
N GLY A 37 12.70 -3.34 -9.48
CA GLY A 37 14.04 -3.96 -9.55
C GLY A 37 14.30 -5.08 -8.53
N ILE A 38 13.38 -5.32 -7.59
CA ILE A 38 13.44 -6.52 -6.74
C ILE A 38 13.12 -7.77 -7.53
N GLU A 39 12.34 -7.70 -8.61
CA GLU A 39 12.08 -8.85 -9.47
C GLU A 39 13.38 -9.44 -10.03
N GLU A 40 14.17 -8.65 -10.75
CA GLU A 40 15.45 -9.11 -11.31
C GLU A 40 16.44 -9.51 -10.22
N THR A 41 16.48 -8.76 -9.11
CA THR A 41 17.38 -9.07 -7.98
C THR A 41 16.98 -10.36 -7.27
N SER A 42 15.68 -10.62 -7.13
CA SER A 42 15.14 -11.82 -6.49
C SER A 42 15.37 -13.04 -7.36
N THR A 43 15.14 -12.93 -8.67
CA THR A 43 15.46 -13.99 -9.64
C THR A 43 16.95 -14.33 -9.62
N ARG A 44 17.82 -13.31 -9.57
CA ARG A 44 19.27 -13.51 -9.49
C ARG A 44 19.71 -14.11 -8.16
N ALA A 45 19.11 -13.69 -7.05
CA ALA A 45 19.39 -14.24 -5.72
C ALA A 45 18.90 -15.69 -5.61
N LEU A 46 17.73 -16.00 -6.18
CA LEU A 46 17.16 -17.34 -6.23
C LEU A 46 18.03 -18.27 -7.07
N ALA A 47 18.50 -17.84 -8.24
CA ALA A 47 19.46 -18.59 -9.04
C ALA A 47 20.76 -18.89 -8.27
N LYS A 48 21.27 -17.92 -7.48
CA LYS A 48 22.44 -18.13 -6.61
C LYS A 48 22.14 -19.09 -5.45
N LEU A 49 20.94 -19.03 -4.88
CA LEU A 49 20.51 -19.94 -3.83
C LEU A 49 20.41 -21.37 -4.37
N GLU A 50 19.77 -21.56 -5.54
CA GLU A 50 19.64 -22.86 -6.19
C GLU A 50 21.00 -23.54 -6.46
N GLN A 51 22.05 -22.76 -6.75
CA GLN A 51 23.42 -23.27 -6.93
C GLN A 51 23.99 -23.91 -5.66
N VAL A 52 23.58 -23.46 -4.48
CA VAL A 52 24.09 -23.96 -3.19
C VAL A 52 23.12 -24.91 -2.47
N LEU A 53 21.87 -25.03 -2.94
CA LEU A 53 20.90 -25.97 -2.36
C LEU A 53 21.23 -27.44 -2.68
N PRO A 54 21.07 -28.36 -1.70
CA PRO A 54 21.03 -29.79 -1.95
C PRO A 54 19.95 -30.17 -2.97
N ALA A 55 20.19 -31.21 -3.77
CA ALA A 55 19.30 -31.62 -4.86
C ALA A 55 17.83 -31.80 -4.44
N ARG A 56 17.59 -32.33 -3.23
CA ARG A 56 16.24 -32.51 -2.66
C ARG A 56 15.51 -31.18 -2.46
N LEU A 57 16.18 -30.15 -1.94
CA LEU A 57 15.56 -28.83 -1.71
C LEU A 57 15.36 -28.08 -3.02
N ARG A 58 16.33 -28.15 -3.93
CA ARG A 58 16.22 -27.58 -5.28
C ARG A 58 14.99 -28.12 -6.01
N HIS A 59 14.73 -29.43 -5.92
CA HIS A 59 13.54 -30.02 -6.53
C HIS A 59 12.23 -29.50 -5.91
N ARG A 60 12.17 -29.33 -4.58
CA ARG A 60 11.00 -28.75 -3.89
C ARG A 60 10.74 -27.30 -4.30
N VAL A 61 11.79 -26.47 -4.39
CA VAL A 61 11.70 -25.08 -4.83
C VAL A 61 11.26 -24.98 -6.29
N ASN A 62 11.86 -25.78 -7.18
CA ASN A 62 11.51 -25.81 -8.59
C ASN A 62 10.07 -26.29 -8.80
N ALA A 63 9.61 -27.28 -8.04
CA ALA A 63 8.23 -27.73 -8.09
C ALA A 63 7.27 -26.60 -7.67
N LEU A 64 7.59 -25.88 -6.60
CA LEU A 64 6.76 -24.76 -6.18
C LEU A 64 6.69 -23.67 -7.26
N GLN A 65 7.81 -23.30 -7.88
CA GLN A 65 7.81 -22.32 -8.97
C GLN A 65 7.04 -22.81 -10.20
N ALA A 66 7.29 -24.05 -10.64
CA ALA A 66 6.70 -24.61 -11.85
C ALA A 66 5.18 -24.79 -11.74
N TYR A 67 4.66 -24.92 -10.51
CA TYR A 67 3.23 -25.12 -10.23
C TYR A 67 2.58 -23.94 -9.50
N THR A 68 3.23 -22.77 -9.44
CA THR A 68 2.65 -21.53 -8.91
C THR A 68 2.64 -20.47 -9.99
N GLU A 69 1.46 -20.17 -10.52
CA GLU A 69 1.27 -19.05 -11.44
C GLU A 69 0.81 -17.82 -10.66
N PRO A 70 1.56 -16.70 -10.71
CA PRO A 70 1.07 -15.45 -10.16
C PRO A 70 -0.08 -14.94 -11.03
N VAL A 71 -1.22 -14.61 -10.43
CA VAL A 71 -2.28 -13.88 -11.13
C VAL A 71 -1.81 -12.44 -11.33
N PRO A 72 -1.66 -11.96 -12.58
CA PRO A 72 -1.33 -10.57 -12.82
C PRO A 72 -2.42 -9.69 -12.24
N ALA A 73 -2.05 -8.73 -11.40
CA ALA A 73 -3.03 -7.75 -10.94
C ALA A 73 -3.54 -6.92 -12.13
N ASP A 74 -4.84 -6.60 -12.17
CA ASP A 74 -5.52 -5.87 -13.26
C ASP A 74 -4.85 -4.54 -13.67
N ARG A 75 -4.00 -3.97 -12.79
CA ARG A 75 -3.09 -2.86 -13.11
C ARG A 75 -1.72 -3.05 -12.44
N PRO A 76 -0.61 -2.66 -13.10
CA PRO A 76 0.68 -2.51 -12.42
C PRO A 76 0.52 -1.52 -11.26
N GLY A 77 0.85 -1.98 -10.05
CA GLY A 77 0.81 -1.15 -8.86
C GLY A 77 1.92 -0.10 -8.90
N PRO A 78 1.82 0.99 -8.11
CA PRO A 78 2.91 1.95 -7.98
C PRO A 78 4.15 1.23 -7.45
N THR A 79 5.28 1.42 -8.11
CA THR A 79 6.53 0.79 -7.71
C THR A 79 7.37 1.72 -6.83
N VAL A 80 8.09 1.13 -5.88
CA VAL A 80 9.01 1.85 -5.00
C VAL A 80 10.44 1.45 -5.30
N ASP A 81 11.37 2.41 -5.32
CA ASP A 81 12.81 2.12 -5.41
C ASP A 81 13.32 1.55 -4.06
N PRO A 82 13.97 0.36 -4.03
CA PRO A 82 14.58 -0.23 -2.84
C PRO A 82 15.53 0.71 -2.08
N ARG A 83 16.24 1.59 -2.81
CA ARG A 83 17.17 2.55 -2.22
C ARG A 83 16.44 3.56 -1.36
N VAL A 84 15.26 4.01 -1.81
CA VAL A 84 14.40 4.90 -1.02
C VAL A 84 13.97 4.21 0.26
N LEU A 85 13.47 2.96 0.19
CA LEU A 85 13.09 2.20 1.39
C LEU A 85 14.26 2.06 2.39
N THR A 86 15.47 1.80 1.89
CA THR A 86 16.67 1.68 2.73
C THR A 86 16.97 3.00 3.45
N VAL A 87 16.95 4.12 2.73
CA VAL A 87 17.18 5.45 3.31
C VAL A 87 16.13 5.79 4.36
N LEU A 88 14.85 5.53 4.07
CA LEU A 88 13.76 5.79 5.01
C LEU A 88 13.85 4.90 6.26
N ALA A 89 14.18 3.62 6.10
CA ALA A 89 14.33 2.68 7.21
C ALA A 89 15.51 3.07 8.11
N ALA A 90 16.64 3.49 7.54
CA ALA A 90 17.78 4.00 8.29
C ALA A 90 17.41 5.26 9.08
N ALA A 91 16.74 6.23 8.44
CA ALA A 91 16.31 7.46 9.11
C ALA A 91 15.34 7.19 10.27
N CYS A 92 14.41 6.23 10.12
CA CYS A 92 13.53 5.78 11.22
C CYS A 92 14.32 5.14 12.38
N ARG A 93 15.31 4.30 12.06
CA ARG A 93 16.14 3.59 13.05
C ARG A 93 17.01 4.55 13.84
N ASP A 94 17.68 5.47 13.14
CA ASP A 94 18.70 6.36 13.70
C ASP A 94 18.08 7.65 14.28
N GLN A 95 16.76 7.79 14.17
CA GLN A 95 15.97 8.94 14.62
C GLN A 95 16.52 10.24 14.03
N GLU A 96 16.78 10.24 12.73
CA GLU A 96 17.32 11.38 12.00
C GLU A 96 16.21 12.08 11.21
N ARG A 97 16.17 13.41 11.31
CA ARG A 97 15.24 14.22 10.52
C ARG A 97 15.45 13.96 9.04
N LEU A 98 14.35 13.84 8.31
CA LEU A 98 14.40 13.58 6.88
C LEU A 98 13.77 14.74 6.13
N ARG A 99 14.48 15.21 5.10
CA ARG A 99 13.93 16.13 4.10
C ARG A 99 13.71 15.39 2.79
N PHE A 100 12.61 15.66 2.12
CA PHE A 100 12.32 15.06 0.82
C PHE A 100 11.43 15.95 -0.04
N ASP A 101 11.53 15.76 -1.35
CA ASP A 101 10.52 16.23 -2.29
C ASP A 101 9.35 15.26 -2.28
N TYR A 102 8.13 15.82 -2.21
CA TYR A 102 6.89 15.08 -2.14
C TYR A 102 5.92 15.54 -3.22
N ARG A 103 5.40 14.58 -3.98
CA ARG A 103 4.34 14.82 -4.95
C ARG A 103 2.97 14.58 -4.31
N GLY A 104 2.17 15.64 -4.21
CA GLY A 104 0.78 15.60 -3.77
C GLY A 104 -0.13 14.80 -4.72
N HIS A 105 -1.33 14.47 -4.26
CA HIS A 105 -2.32 13.75 -5.09
C HIS A 105 -2.83 14.59 -6.27
N ASP A 106 -2.80 15.91 -6.13
CA ASP A 106 -3.17 16.91 -7.12
C ASP A 106 -2.04 17.21 -8.12
N GLY A 107 -0.87 16.59 -7.92
CA GLY A 107 0.33 16.82 -8.71
C GLY A 107 1.18 17.99 -8.21
N SER A 108 0.79 18.66 -7.11
CA SER A 108 1.62 19.68 -6.49
C SER A 108 2.95 19.09 -6.00
N ALA A 109 4.04 19.81 -6.23
CA ALA A 109 5.34 19.45 -5.67
C ALA A 109 5.55 20.26 -4.39
N SER A 110 6.03 19.61 -3.34
CA SER A 110 6.31 20.26 -2.08
C SER A 110 7.55 19.66 -1.43
N VAL A 111 8.29 20.46 -0.67
CA VAL A 111 9.36 19.95 0.19
C VAL A 111 8.78 19.74 1.57
N ARG A 112 9.15 18.62 2.20
CA ARG A 112 8.75 18.27 3.56
C ARG A 112 9.97 18.03 4.43
N ALA A 113 9.90 18.48 5.68
CA ALA A 113 10.84 18.14 6.73
C ALA A 113 10.08 17.36 7.81
N VAL A 114 10.50 16.12 8.06
CA VAL A 114 9.76 15.23 8.96
C VAL A 114 10.70 14.53 9.94
N GLU A 115 10.12 14.08 11.04
CA GLU A 115 10.73 13.16 11.99
C GLU A 115 10.14 11.75 11.74
N PRO A 116 10.85 10.89 10.97
CA PRO A 116 10.31 9.61 10.52
C PRO A 116 10.18 8.60 11.66
N HIS A 117 9.04 7.91 11.74
CA HIS A 117 8.76 6.95 12.81
C HIS A 117 8.81 5.49 12.32
N ARG A 118 7.98 5.13 11.33
CA ARG A 118 7.88 3.77 10.81
C ARG A 118 7.47 3.73 9.34
N LEU A 119 7.98 2.72 8.64
CA LEU A 119 7.45 2.28 7.35
C LEU A 119 6.33 1.25 7.58
N VAL A 120 5.23 1.40 6.85
CA VAL A 120 4.07 0.52 6.89
C VAL A 120 3.76 0.08 5.46
N SER A 121 3.64 -1.23 5.25
CA SER A 121 3.10 -1.79 4.00
C SER A 121 1.61 -2.02 4.17
N TRP A 122 0.80 -1.47 3.26
CA TRP A 122 -0.65 -1.68 3.24
C TRP A 122 -1.10 -1.93 1.80
N GLY A 123 -1.71 -3.10 1.57
CA GLY A 123 -2.03 -3.60 0.25
C GLY A 123 -0.76 -3.71 -0.62
N ARG A 124 -0.74 -2.96 -1.72
CA ARG A 124 0.38 -2.90 -2.68
C ARG A 124 1.25 -1.65 -2.53
N ARG A 125 1.11 -0.90 -1.44
CA ARG A 125 1.70 0.43 -1.27
C ARG A 125 2.51 0.49 0.02
N TRP A 126 3.57 1.29 -0.02
CA TRP A 126 4.40 1.60 1.15
C TRP A 126 4.11 3.01 1.62
N TYR A 127 4.03 3.17 2.93
CA TYR A 127 3.74 4.43 3.61
C TYR A 127 4.78 4.71 4.68
N LEU A 128 5.20 5.96 4.78
CA LEU A 128 6.01 6.48 5.88
C LEU A 128 5.08 7.22 6.85
N VAL A 129 5.01 6.76 8.09
CA VAL A 129 4.41 7.52 9.19
C VAL A 129 5.49 8.39 9.81
N ALA A 130 5.26 9.70 9.85
CA ALA A 130 6.22 10.66 10.36
C ALA A 130 5.52 11.88 10.96
N TRP A 131 6.19 12.55 11.90
CA TRP A 131 5.76 13.86 12.39
C TRP A 131 6.23 14.93 11.38
N ASP A 132 5.29 15.67 10.81
CA ASP A 132 5.59 16.78 9.89
C ASP A 132 5.92 18.02 10.70
N VAL A 133 7.19 18.45 10.65
CA VAL A 133 7.70 19.54 11.51
C VAL A 133 7.03 20.87 11.17
N ASP A 134 6.69 21.08 9.89
CA ASP A 134 6.08 22.33 9.44
C ASP A 134 4.58 22.41 9.79
N ARG A 135 3.96 21.25 10.01
CA ARG A 135 2.52 21.13 10.30
C ARG A 135 2.22 20.80 11.76
N ASP A 136 3.25 20.48 12.54
CA ASP A 136 3.18 20.09 13.94
C ASP A 136 2.15 18.98 14.19
N ASP A 137 2.13 17.98 13.30
CA ASP A 137 1.18 16.87 13.37
C ASP A 137 1.73 15.60 12.71
N TRP A 138 1.17 14.46 13.11
CA TRP A 138 1.41 13.17 12.46
C TRP A 138 0.85 13.18 11.04
N ARG A 139 1.62 12.64 10.10
CA ARG A 139 1.19 12.45 8.71
C ARG A 139 1.68 11.14 8.14
N THR A 140 0.95 10.68 7.13
CA THR A 140 1.31 9.52 6.34
C THR A 140 1.74 9.98 4.94
N PHE A 141 2.91 9.54 4.49
CA PHE A 141 3.46 9.86 3.18
C PHE A 141 3.60 8.60 2.35
N ARG A 142 3.09 8.63 1.11
CA ARG A 142 3.25 7.52 0.16
C ARG A 142 4.68 7.45 -0.34
N VAL A 143 5.35 6.33 -0.11
CA VAL A 143 6.78 6.17 -0.41
C VAL A 143 7.07 6.25 -1.92
N ASP A 144 6.15 5.79 -2.77
CA ASP A 144 6.23 5.93 -4.23
C ASP A 144 6.24 7.40 -4.72
N ARG A 145 5.97 8.36 -3.82
CA ARG A 145 5.93 9.80 -4.12
C ARG A 145 7.00 10.61 -3.38
N ILE A 146 7.92 9.93 -2.70
CA ILE A 146 9.01 10.55 -1.93
C ILE A 146 10.30 10.47 -2.73
N THR A 147 10.98 11.60 -2.87
CA THR A 147 12.39 11.65 -3.28
C THR A 147 13.23 12.17 -2.11
N PRO A 148 13.93 11.29 -1.37
CA PRO A 148 14.75 11.69 -0.22
C PRO A 148 15.86 12.66 -0.64
N ARG A 149 16.09 13.68 0.18
CA ARG A 149 17.25 14.56 0.06
C ARG A 149 18.29 14.11 1.08
N THR A 150 19.43 13.66 0.59
CA THR A 150 20.57 13.26 1.41
C THR A 150 21.66 14.35 1.41
N PRO A 151 22.42 14.52 2.51
CA PRO A 151 22.37 13.77 3.77
C PRO A 151 21.12 14.08 4.61
N THR A 152 20.81 13.19 5.55
CA THR A 152 19.78 13.37 6.58
C THR A 152 20.12 14.52 7.52
N GLY A 153 19.09 15.04 8.19
CA GLY A 153 19.19 16.12 9.16
C GLY A 153 19.59 15.65 10.56
N PRO A 154 19.51 16.54 11.57
CA PRO A 154 19.90 16.20 12.93
C PRO A 154 18.99 15.14 13.56
N ARG A 155 19.49 14.50 14.62
CA ARG A 155 18.67 13.59 15.42
C ARG A 155 17.56 14.33 16.17
N PHE A 156 16.47 13.62 16.42
CA PHE A 156 15.33 14.12 17.18
C PHE A 156 14.99 13.16 18.34
N PRO A 157 14.40 13.66 19.44
CA PRO A 157 13.94 12.80 20.52
C PRO A 157 12.75 11.95 20.09
N HIS A 158 12.67 10.72 20.59
CA HIS A 158 11.53 9.83 20.31
C HIS A 158 10.19 10.48 20.67
N ARG A 159 9.23 10.41 19.75
CA ARG A 159 7.83 10.81 19.97
C ARG A 159 6.94 9.59 20.11
N GLU A 160 5.94 9.71 20.98
CA GLU A 160 4.94 8.66 21.16
C GLU A 160 4.07 8.55 19.90
N PRO A 161 3.91 7.33 19.32
CA PRO A 161 3.18 7.16 18.08
C PRO A 161 1.67 7.45 18.23
N PRO A 162 0.96 7.64 17.11
CA PRO A 162 -0.50 7.74 17.13
C PRO A 162 -1.15 6.53 17.82
N GLU A 163 -2.32 6.75 18.42
CA GLU A 163 -3.08 5.71 19.14
C GLU A 163 -3.33 4.47 18.26
N GLY A 164 -3.11 3.28 18.83
CA GLY A 164 -3.19 2.00 18.09
C GLY A 164 -1.99 1.72 17.16
N GLY A 165 -0.98 2.59 17.16
CA GLY A 165 0.29 2.40 16.44
C GLY A 165 0.23 2.79 14.96
N ALA A 166 1.41 2.76 14.33
CA ALA A 166 1.59 3.22 12.95
C ALA A 166 0.71 2.48 11.93
N ALA A 167 0.52 1.17 12.07
CA ALA A 167 -0.29 0.39 11.14
C ALA A 167 -1.78 0.78 11.20
N ALA A 168 -2.35 0.93 12.40
CA ALA A 168 -3.73 1.36 12.58
C ALA A 168 -3.91 2.83 12.12
N TYR A 169 -2.91 3.67 12.35
CA TYR A 169 -2.90 5.05 11.85
C TYR A 169 -2.89 5.12 10.32
N VAL A 170 -2.08 4.30 9.63
CA VAL A 170 -2.12 4.20 8.16
C VAL A 170 -3.46 3.67 7.68
N ALA A 171 -4.00 2.62 8.32
CA ALA A 171 -5.30 2.06 7.93
C ALA A 171 -6.41 3.13 7.96
N ARG A 172 -6.49 3.94 9.03
CA ARG A 172 -7.45 5.04 9.18
C ARG A 172 -7.13 6.26 8.30
N GLY A 173 -5.85 6.62 8.18
CA GLY A 173 -5.42 7.83 7.46
C GLY A 173 -5.47 7.67 5.94
N VAL A 174 -5.19 6.47 5.43
CA VAL A 174 -5.32 6.15 4.01
C VAL A 174 -6.80 6.05 3.61
N SER A 175 -7.67 5.60 4.52
CA SER A 175 -9.11 5.58 4.32
C SER A 175 -9.80 6.93 4.50
N ALA A 176 -9.14 7.95 5.06
CA ALA A 176 -9.80 9.23 5.32
C ALA A 176 -9.15 10.42 4.61
N ALA A 177 -7.83 10.48 4.44
CA ALA A 177 -7.13 11.69 3.97
C ALA A 177 -6.46 11.56 2.58
N ALA A 178 -6.38 10.35 2.02
CA ALA A 178 -5.58 10.09 0.81
C ALA A 178 -6.39 10.07 -0.50
N TRP A 179 -7.72 10.07 -0.42
CA TRP A 179 -8.56 9.95 -1.60
C TRP A 179 -8.88 11.31 -2.20
N ARG A 180 -8.53 11.46 -3.49
CA ARG A 180 -8.86 12.65 -4.28
C ARG A 180 -10.37 12.93 -4.30
N TYR A 181 -11.17 11.87 -4.23
CA TYR A 181 -12.62 11.94 -4.17
C TYR A 181 -13.08 11.20 -2.92
N GLN A 182 -13.73 11.93 -2.02
CA GLN A 182 -14.38 11.40 -0.82
C GLN A 182 -15.88 11.54 -0.99
N ALA A 183 -16.64 10.53 -0.58
CA ALA A 183 -18.09 10.52 -0.63
C ALA A 183 -18.65 10.06 0.72
N ARG A 184 -19.68 10.78 1.17
CA ARG A 184 -20.55 10.35 2.26
C ARG A 184 -21.81 9.78 1.61
N VAL A 185 -21.98 8.47 1.72
CA VAL A 185 -22.99 7.70 0.99
C VAL A 185 -24.01 7.16 1.98
N VAL A 186 -25.29 7.44 1.76
CA VAL A 186 -26.34 6.78 2.52
C VAL A 186 -26.58 5.41 1.89
N VAL A 187 -26.45 4.35 2.67
CA VAL A 187 -26.69 2.98 2.21
C VAL A 187 -27.96 2.47 2.88
N HIS A 188 -28.89 1.96 2.09
CA HIS A 188 -30.18 1.44 2.55
C HIS A 188 -30.03 -0.01 3.06
N ALA A 189 -29.17 -0.18 4.06
CA ALA A 189 -28.97 -1.42 4.80
C ALA A 189 -28.47 -1.16 6.24
N PRO A 190 -28.61 -2.14 7.15
CA PRO A 190 -28.04 -2.05 8.50
C PRO A 190 -26.51 -1.95 8.46
N ALA A 191 -25.92 -1.22 9.41
CA ALA A 191 -24.47 -0.99 9.47
C ALA A 191 -23.64 -2.28 9.54
N GLU A 192 -24.14 -3.32 10.22
CA GLU A 192 -23.46 -4.62 10.34
C GLU A 192 -23.30 -5.29 8.97
N VAL A 193 -24.35 -5.28 8.14
CA VAL A 193 -24.35 -5.86 6.79
C VAL A 193 -23.35 -5.13 5.89
N VAL A 194 -23.30 -3.80 5.98
CA VAL A 194 -22.36 -3.01 5.18
C VAL A 194 -20.93 -3.25 5.65
N THR A 195 -20.70 -3.34 6.96
CA THR A 195 -19.37 -3.60 7.54
C THR A 195 -18.80 -4.95 7.10
N GLU A 196 -19.63 -5.99 6.99
CA GLU A 196 -19.21 -7.30 6.49
C GLU A 196 -18.84 -7.30 4.99
N ARG A 197 -19.38 -6.35 4.22
CA ARG A 197 -19.16 -6.24 2.78
C ARG A 197 -18.00 -5.32 2.40
N ILE A 198 -17.48 -4.54 3.36
CA ILE A 198 -16.37 -3.63 3.12
C ILE A 198 -15.12 -4.05 3.89
N ASN A 199 -13.96 -3.74 3.33
CA ASN A 199 -12.74 -3.77 4.12
C ASN A 199 -12.74 -2.53 5.05
N PRO A 200 -12.47 -2.68 6.36
CA PRO A 200 -12.41 -1.53 7.29
C PRO A 200 -11.44 -0.42 6.88
N ALA A 201 -10.49 -0.73 5.99
CA ALA A 201 -9.55 0.24 5.44
C ALA A 201 -10.04 0.95 4.16
N VAL A 202 -11.26 0.68 3.68
CA VAL A 202 -11.89 1.37 2.53
C VAL A 202 -13.09 2.23 2.89
N GLY A 203 -13.50 2.28 4.16
CA GLY A 203 -14.54 3.21 4.60
C GLY A 203 -14.93 3.01 6.06
N VAL A 204 -15.61 4.01 6.60
CA VAL A 204 -16.18 3.98 7.95
C VAL A 204 -17.70 3.93 7.82
N VAL A 205 -18.33 3.06 8.60
CA VAL A 205 -19.79 2.89 8.61
C VAL A 205 -20.34 3.43 9.93
N GLU A 206 -21.30 4.33 9.82
CA GLU A 206 -22.04 4.91 10.95
C GLU A 206 -23.51 4.48 10.84
N ALA A 207 -24.04 3.80 11.85
CA ALA A 207 -25.46 3.45 11.88
C ALA A 207 -26.32 4.72 12.02
N VAL A 208 -27.36 4.84 11.19
CA VAL A 208 -28.38 5.89 11.33
C VAL A 208 -29.59 5.32 12.07
N ASP A 209 -30.07 4.15 11.62
CA ASP A 209 -31.17 3.40 12.22
C ASP A 209 -31.03 1.89 11.92
N GLU A 210 -32.09 1.10 12.17
CA GLU A 210 -32.10 -0.36 11.97
C GLU A 210 -31.96 -0.79 10.50
N GLY A 211 -32.27 0.07 9.54
CA GLY A 211 -32.31 -0.24 8.10
C GLY A 211 -31.39 0.63 7.24
N THR A 212 -30.75 1.64 7.80
CA THR A 212 -29.94 2.61 7.06
C THR A 212 -28.67 2.96 7.82
N CYS A 213 -27.58 3.10 7.07
CA CYS A 213 -26.31 3.60 7.58
C CYS A 213 -25.68 4.60 6.63
N VAL A 214 -24.69 5.34 7.14
CA VAL A 214 -23.83 6.20 6.34
C VAL A 214 -22.47 5.54 6.19
N LEU A 215 -22.00 5.45 4.95
CA LEU A 215 -20.67 5.01 4.58
C LEU A 215 -19.84 6.24 4.16
N ASP A 216 -18.84 6.60 4.97
CA ASP A 216 -17.79 7.54 4.58
C ASP A 216 -16.66 6.76 3.87
N THR A 217 -16.48 7.03 2.58
CA THR A 217 -15.52 6.30 1.73
C THR A 217 -14.91 7.21 0.67
N GLY A 218 -14.06 6.68 -0.21
CA GLY A 218 -13.42 7.44 -1.27
C GLY A 218 -12.47 6.61 -2.13
N ALA A 219 -11.94 7.27 -3.16
CA ALA A 219 -10.93 6.68 -4.04
C ALA A 219 -10.05 7.74 -4.72
N ASP A 220 -9.00 7.27 -5.39
CA ASP A 220 -8.14 8.10 -6.26
C ASP A 220 -8.88 8.58 -7.54
N SER A 221 -10.02 7.97 -7.89
CA SER A 221 -10.86 8.38 -9.03
C SER A 221 -12.34 8.07 -8.80
N VAL A 222 -13.24 8.88 -9.37
CA VAL A 222 -14.70 8.64 -9.32
C VAL A 222 -15.13 7.32 -9.97
N HIS A 223 -14.34 6.80 -10.91
CA HIS A 223 -14.60 5.52 -11.59
C HIS A 223 -14.44 4.36 -10.63
N THR A 224 -13.33 4.33 -9.89
CA THR A 224 -13.06 3.30 -8.88
C THR A 224 -14.08 3.37 -7.75
N LEU A 225 -14.41 4.58 -7.29
CA LEU A 225 -15.40 4.79 -6.25
C LEU A 225 -16.77 4.24 -6.66
N ALA A 226 -17.23 4.54 -7.88
CA ALA A 226 -18.49 4.00 -8.40
C ALA A 226 -18.51 2.47 -8.51
N VAL A 227 -17.39 1.84 -8.89
CA VAL A 227 -17.28 0.37 -8.93
C VAL A 227 -17.40 -0.22 -7.53
N TYR A 228 -16.71 0.33 -6.53
CA TYR A 228 -16.79 -0.15 -5.16
C TYR A 228 -18.19 -0.01 -4.57
N LEU A 229 -18.86 1.12 -4.82
CA LEU A 229 -20.26 1.29 -4.41
C LEU A 229 -21.17 0.28 -5.11
N GLY A 230 -20.96 0.01 -6.40
CA GLY A 230 -21.71 -1.02 -7.12
C GLY A 230 -21.47 -2.44 -6.60
N MET A 231 -20.27 -2.74 -6.11
CA MET A 231 -19.94 -4.04 -5.50
C MET A 231 -20.60 -4.26 -4.14
N LEU A 232 -21.14 -3.23 -3.50
CA LEU A 232 -21.93 -3.41 -2.27
C LEU A 232 -23.18 -4.25 -2.52
N ASP A 233 -23.70 -4.24 -3.76
CA ASP A 233 -24.96 -4.90 -4.13
C ASP A 233 -26.11 -4.53 -3.18
N LEU A 234 -26.23 -3.22 -2.94
CA LEU A 234 -27.21 -2.57 -2.08
C LEU A 234 -27.65 -1.26 -2.72
N ASP A 235 -28.87 -0.81 -2.39
CA ASP A 235 -29.33 0.51 -2.77
C ASP A 235 -28.61 1.58 -1.95
N PHE A 236 -28.20 2.66 -2.61
CA PHE A 236 -27.46 3.75 -1.98
C PHE A 236 -27.75 5.10 -2.63
N GLU A 237 -27.50 6.17 -1.88
CA GLU A 237 -27.64 7.56 -2.32
C GLU A 237 -26.33 8.32 -2.16
N VAL A 238 -25.98 9.07 -3.20
CA VAL A 238 -24.79 9.92 -3.23
C VAL A 238 -25.20 11.34 -3.59
N THR A 239 -24.86 12.31 -2.74
CA THR A 239 -25.03 13.74 -3.03
C THR A 239 -23.71 14.40 -3.45
N ASP A 240 -22.60 13.96 -2.86
CA ASP A 240 -21.26 14.50 -3.10
C ASP A 240 -20.22 13.37 -3.25
N PRO A 241 -19.15 13.58 -4.04
CA PRO A 241 -18.86 14.79 -4.82
C PRO A 241 -19.67 14.83 -6.14
N PRO A 242 -19.94 16.02 -6.72
CA PRO A 242 -20.77 16.15 -7.92
C PRO A 242 -20.21 15.39 -9.12
N GLU A 243 -18.89 15.22 -9.20
CA GLU A 243 -18.23 14.41 -10.23
C GLU A 243 -18.60 12.93 -10.12
N LEU A 244 -18.78 12.40 -8.90
CA LEU A 244 -19.25 11.03 -8.70
C LEU A 244 -20.70 10.88 -9.13
N VAL A 245 -21.56 11.83 -8.77
CA VAL A 245 -22.98 11.85 -9.18
C VAL A 245 -23.10 11.87 -10.71
N ALA A 246 -22.33 12.73 -11.38
CA ALA A 246 -22.29 12.79 -12.85
C ALA A 246 -21.80 11.45 -13.47
N HIS A 247 -20.80 10.82 -12.83
CA HIS A 247 -20.29 9.54 -13.28
C HIS A 247 -21.31 8.41 -13.13
N LEU A 248 -22.00 8.32 -11.98
CA LEU A 248 -23.06 7.33 -11.72
C LEU A 248 -24.23 7.48 -12.71
N ARG A 249 -24.64 8.71 -13.04
CA ARG A 249 -25.65 8.96 -14.09
C ARG A 249 -25.21 8.40 -15.43
N THR A 250 -23.94 8.61 -15.80
CA THR A 250 -23.35 8.07 -17.04
C THR A 250 -23.38 6.53 -17.07
N LEU A 251 -23.00 5.88 -15.95
CA LEU A 251 -23.04 4.42 -15.82
C LEU A 251 -24.47 3.89 -15.90
N THR A 252 -25.42 4.55 -15.22
CA THR A 252 -26.85 4.20 -15.26
C THR A 252 -27.37 4.18 -16.69
N THR A 253 -27.15 5.25 -17.46
CA THR A 253 -27.55 5.30 -18.88
C THR A 253 -26.84 4.24 -19.72
N ARG A 254 -25.57 3.94 -19.42
CA ARG A 254 -24.81 2.90 -20.13
C ARG A 254 -25.38 1.50 -19.86
N TYR A 255 -25.66 1.17 -18.62
CA TYR A 255 -26.23 -0.12 -18.24
C TYR A 255 -27.67 -0.28 -18.71
N ALA A 256 -28.49 0.77 -18.63
CA ALA A 256 -29.84 0.76 -19.19
C ALA A 256 -29.85 0.45 -20.69
N ARG A 257 -28.92 1.02 -21.46
CA ARG A 257 -28.76 0.68 -22.89
C ARG A 257 -28.24 -0.73 -23.12
N ALA A 258 -27.37 -1.24 -22.24
CA ALA A 258 -26.77 -2.57 -22.39
C ALA A 258 -27.79 -3.71 -22.24
N VAL A 259 -28.88 -3.48 -21.49
CA VAL A 259 -29.97 -4.46 -21.30
C VAL A 259 -31.11 -4.30 -22.31
N GLN A 260 -31.07 -3.25 -23.15
CA GLN A 260 -31.98 -3.07 -24.28
C GLN A 260 -31.41 -3.80 -25.50
N VAL A 261 -31.49 -5.14 -25.50
CA VAL A 261 -31.21 -5.92 -26.71
C VAL A 261 -32.25 -5.54 -27.77
N PRO A 262 -31.87 -5.13 -29.00
CA PRO A 262 -32.82 -5.02 -30.09
C PRO A 262 -33.36 -6.42 -30.36
N THR A 263 -34.64 -6.66 -30.09
CA THR A 263 -35.33 -7.85 -30.55
C THR A 263 -35.40 -7.77 -32.07
N GLY A 264 -34.43 -8.42 -32.74
CA GLY A 264 -34.49 -8.72 -34.17
C GLY A 264 -35.45 -9.87 -34.44
#